data_AF-A0A813ET33-F1
#
_entry.id   AF-A0A813ET33-F1
#
_cell.length_a   1.000
_cell.length_b   1.000
_cell.length_c   1.000
_cell.angle_alpha   90.00
_cell.angle_beta   90.00
_cell.angle_gamma   90.00
#
_symmetry.space_group_name_H-M   'P 1'
#
loop_
_entity.id
_entity.type
_entity.pdbx_description
1 polymer ?
#
loop_
_entity_poly.entity_id
_entity_poly.type
_entity_poly.pdbx_seq_one_letter_code
_entity_poly.pdbx_strand_id
1 'polypeptide(L)'
;SCPSEELRALCSPYLHRPQLPPRVPKMGFVHEIVVDNFKSYQGRVQIGPFKKFTCVIGPNGAGKSNLMDAISFVLGVQARQLRSERLRDLVYRKEGEDPKKNERTASVELSYVNGDGGPQDEVLVFRRLITRT
;
A
#
# COMPACT_ATOMS: atom_id res chain seq x y z
N SER A 1 -60.29 -40.81 -6.75
CA SER A 1 -60.15 -39.70 -5.79
C SER A 1 -58.67 -39.56 -5.48
N CYS A 2 -58.11 -38.39 -5.76
CA CYS A 2 -56.68 -38.12 -5.88
C CYS A 2 -55.87 -38.35 -4.58
N PRO A 3 -54.59 -38.75 -4.70
CA PRO A 3 -53.66 -38.91 -3.58
C PRO A 3 -53.13 -37.53 -3.16
N SER A 4 -53.52 -37.04 -1.98
CA SER A 4 -53.27 -35.66 -1.55
C SER A 4 -52.09 -35.48 -0.56
N GLU A 5 -51.33 -36.54 -0.25
CA GLU A 5 -50.15 -36.42 0.62
C GLU A 5 -48.80 -36.35 -0.09
N GLU A 6 -48.64 -36.91 -1.29
CA GLU A 6 -47.35 -36.83 -2.01
C GLU A 6 -47.09 -35.47 -2.70
N LEU A 7 -48.13 -34.65 -2.90
CA LEU A 7 -48.03 -33.36 -3.59
C LEU A 7 -47.64 -32.17 -2.69
N ARG A 8 -47.50 -32.38 -1.37
CA ARG A 8 -47.04 -31.31 -0.45
C ARG A 8 -45.53 -31.13 -0.41
N ALA A 9 -44.75 -32.08 -0.93
CA ALA A 9 -43.29 -31.98 -0.98
C ALA A 9 -42.76 -31.17 -2.18
N LEU A 10 -43.62 -30.78 -3.13
CA LEU A 10 -43.22 -30.06 -4.36
C LEU A 10 -43.49 -28.54 -4.31
N CYS A 11 -44.08 -28.03 -3.23
CA CYS A 11 -44.39 -26.62 -3.06
C CYS A 11 -43.57 -25.96 -1.94
N SER A 12 -42.25 -25.98 -2.05
CA SER A 12 -41.43 -24.88 -1.51
C SER A 12 -40.04 -24.85 -2.18
N PRO A 13 -39.87 -24.14 -3.29
CA PRO A 13 -38.54 -23.88 -3.85
C PRO A 13 -37.70 -22.90 -3.00
N TYR A 14 -38.17 -22.53 -1.79
CA TYR A 14 -37.58 -21.49 -0.94
C TYR A 14 -37.14 -21.96 0.45
N LEU A 15 -37.18 -23.26 0.78
CA LEU A 15 -36.57 -23.70 2.05
C LEU A 15 -35.07 -23.91 1.89
N HIS A 16 -34.32 -22.96 2.46
CA HIS A 16 -32.90 -23.02 2.83
C HIS A 16 -31.89 -23.11 1.68
N ARG A 17 -31.82 -22.03 0.88
CA ARG A 17 -30.50 -21.64 0.36
C ARG A 17 -29.67 -21.18 1.57
N PRO A 18 -28.58 -21.87 1.98
CA PRO A 18 -27.72 -21.33 3.02
C PRO A 18 -27.26 -19.97 2.52
N GLN A 19 -27.64 -18.92 3.25
CA GLN A 19 -27.08 -17.60 2.99
C GLN A 19 -25.58 -17.77 3.24
N LEU A 20 -24.79 -17.83 2.16
CA LEU A 20 -23.34 -17.70 2.32
C LEU A 20 -23.14 -16.45 3.18
N PRO A 21 -22.29 -16.52 4.22
CA PRO A 21 -22.00 -15.33 5.01
C PRO A 21 -21.67 -14.20 4.04
N PRO A 22 -22.19 -12.97 4.27
CA PRO A 22 -21.85 -11.85 3.41
C PRO A 22 -20.34 -11.88 3.26
N ARG A 23 -19.85 -11.96 2.01
CA ARG A 23 -18.41 -11.95 1.76
C ARG A 23 -17.91 -10.64 2.32
N VAL A 24 -17.38 -10.67 3.54
CA VAL A 24 -16.69 -9.53 4.11
C VAL A 24 -15.60 -9.25 3.08
N PRO A 25 -15.59 -8.08 2.43
CA PRO A 25 -14.56 -7.80 1.44
C PRO A 25 -13.23 -8.01 2.15
N LYS A 26 -12.43 -8.96 1.65
CA LYS A 26 -11.06 -9.13 2.18
C LYS A 26 -10.39 -7.77 2.00
N MET A 27 -10.07 -7.10 3.10
CA MET A 27 -9.46 -5.78 3.04
C MET A 27 -7.98 -5.98 2.83
N GLY A 28 -7.48 -5.59 1.65
CA GLY A 28 -6.05 -5.62 1.41
C GLY A 28 -5.29 -4.61 2.27
N PHE A 29 -4.00 -4.83 2.44
CA PHE A 29 -3.14 -4.03 3.31
C PHE A 29 -1.79 -3.75 2.65
N VAL A 30 -1.17 -2.64 3.05
CA VAL A 30 0.22 -2.37 2.70
C VAL A 30 1.09 -3.33 3.49
N HIS A 31 1.86 -4.19 2.81
CA HIS A 31 2.75 -5.16 3.44
C HIS A 31 4.09 -4.54 3.79
N GLU A 32 4.70 -3.81 2.86
CA GLU A 32 6.00 -3.18 3.05
C GLU A 32 6.19 -2.02 2.09
N ILE A 33 7.16 -1.17 2.42
CA ILE A 33 7.64 -0.09 1.57
C ILE A 33 9.16 -0.16 1.51
N VAL A 34 9.72 -0.08 0.31
CA VAL A 34 11.16 0.05 0.08
C VAL A 34 11.43 1.42 -0.51
N VAL A 35 12.29 2.19 0.14
CA VAL A 35 12.75 3.49 -0.36
C VAL A 35 14.22 3.42 -0.71
N ASP A 36 14.65 4.13 -1.75
CA ASP A 36 16.05 4.26 -2.12
C ASP A 36 16.37 5.72 -2.43
N ASN A 37 17.30 6.30 -1.68
CA ASN A 37 17.74 7.70 -1.79
C ASN A 37 16.57 8.70 -1.79
N PHE A 38 15.55 8.48 -0.97
CA PHE A 38 14.35 9.31 -0.91
C PHE A 38 14.34 10.23 0.33
N LYS A 39 14.29 11.55 0.14
CA LYS A 39 14.30 12.58 1.19
C LYS A 39 15.42 12.39 2.22
N SER A 40 15.09 11.94 3.44
CA SER A 40 16.05 11.69 4.52
C SER A 40 16.60 10.27 4.53
N TYR A 41 16.09 9.38 3.69
CA TYR A 41 16.54 7.99 3.58
C TYR A 41 17.71 7.90 2.61
N GLN A 42 18.90 7.60 3.13
CA GLN A 42 20.09 7.37 2.32
C GLN A 42 20.19 5.90 1.94
N GLY A 43 20.42 5.62 0.66
CA GLY A 43 20.47 4.26 0.12
C GLY A 43 19.14 3.53 0.25
N ARG A 44 19.19 2.21 0.07
CA ARG A 44 18.01 1.33 0.11
C ARG A 44 17.63 1.00 1.55
N VAL A 45 16.41 1.37 1.93
CA VAL A 45 15.80 1.10 3.24
C VAL A 45 14.48 0.38 3.05
N GLN A 46 14.31 -0.75 3.71
CA GLN A 46 13.06 -1.52 3.76
C GLN A 46 12.31 -1.21 5.06
N ILE A 47 11.02 -0.90 4.95
CA ILE A 47 10.15 -0.49 6.06
C ILE A 47 8.95 -1.44 6.07
N GLY A 48 8.82 -2.19 7.17
CA GLY A 48 7.83 -3.25 7.33
C GLY A 48 8.47 -4.52 7.88
N PRO A 49 7.75 -5.66 7.86
CA PRO A 49 6.38 -5.78 7.39
C PRO A 49 5.38 -5.04 8.29
N PHE A 50 4.42 -4.35 7.70
CA PHE A 50 3.34 -3.68 8.42
C PHE A 50 2.29 -4.69 8.90
N LYS A 51 1.73 -4.41 10.07
CA LYS A 51 0.58 -5.14 10.63
C LYS A 51 -0.69 -4.35 10.38
N LYS A 52 -1.85 -4.98 10.63
CA LYS A 52 -3.19 -4.34 10.58
C LYS A 52 -3.24 -2.99 11.31
N PHE A 53 -2.47 -2.87 12.39
CA PHE A 53 -2.23 -1.61 13.08
C PHE A 53 -0.73 -1.42 13.28
N THR A 54 -0.18 -0.30 12.82
CA THR A 54 1.23 0.06 12.97
C THR A 54 1.36 1.52 13.40
N CYS A 55 2.17 1.78 14.42
CA CYS A 55 2.50 3.13 14.87
C CYS A 55 3.91 3.52 14.42
N VAL A 56 4.06 4.71 13.84
CA VAL A 56 5.36 5.29 13.45
C VAL A 56 5.75 6.33 14.49
N ILE A 57 6.80 6.05 15.27
CA ILE A 57 7.29 6.89 16.37
C ILE A 57 8.79 7.20 16.24
N GLY A 58 9.28 8.19 16.99
CA GLY A 58 10.69 8.61 16.96
C GLY A 58 10.87 10.12 17.19
N PRO A 59 12.11 10.60 17.42
CA PRO A 59 12.40 12.00 17.71
C PRO A 59 12.09 12.93 16.54
N ASN A 60 12.01 14.24 16.81
CA ASN A 60 11.86 15.24 15.77
C ASN A 60 13.04 15.17 14.78
N GLY A 61 12.75 15.28 13.49
CA GLY A 61 13.77 15.12 12.44
C GLY A 61 14.07 13.68 12.02
N ALA A 62 13.57 12.64 12.70
CA ALA A 62 13.84 11.23 12.37
C ALA A 62 13.25 10.71 11.04
N GLY A 63 12.65 11.57 10.21
CA GLY A 63 12.08 11.18 8.91
C GLY A 63 10.69 10.55 8.95
N LYS A 64 10.00 10.49 10.09
CA LYS A 64 8.64 9.91 10.22
C LYS A 64 7.63 10.42 9.17
N SER A 65 7.63 11.72 8.93
CA SER A 65 6.72 12.33 7.94
C SER A 65 7.19 12.11 6.51
N ASN A 66 8.47 11.82 6.28
CA ASN A 66 9.01 11.45 4.97
C ASN A 66 8.56 10.04 4.55
N LEU A 67 8.28 9.15 5.51
CA LEU A 67 7.59 7.88 5.22
C LEU A 67 6.24 8.16 4.57
N MET A 68 5.40 9.02 5.17
CA MET A 68 4.10 9.38 4.60
C MET A 68 4.21 10.05 3.22
N ASP A 69 5.26 10.85 3.00
CA ASP A 69 5.54 11.40 1.67
C ASP A 69 5.95 10.32 0.67
N ALA A 70 6.67 9.26 1.09
CA ALA A 70 7.02 8.14 0.24
C ALA A 70 5.78 7.34 -0.20
N ILE A 71 4.86 7.07 0.74
CA ILE A 71 3.55 6.43 0.44
C ILE A 71 2.77 7.29 -0.56
N SER A 72 2.65 8.58 -0.28
CA SER A 72 1.93 9.50 -1.16
C SER A 72 2.58 9.58 -2.54
N PHE A 73 3.92 9.62 -2.59
CA PHE A 73 4.68 9.63 -3.83
C PHE A 73 4.37 8.41 -4.67
N VAL A 74 4.56 7.19 -4.15
CA VAL A 74 4.37 5.96 -4.92
C VAL A 74 2.91 5.78 -5.40
N LEU A 75 1.93 6.29 -4.65
CA LEU A 75 0.51 6.29 -5.02
C LEU A 75 0.11 7.36 -6.05
N GLY A 76 1.05 8.17 -6.54
CA GLY A 76 0.79 9.10 -7.65
C GLY A 76 0.58 10.56 -7.25
N VAL A 77 0.67 10.91 -5.97
CA VAL A 77 0.51 12.30 -5.50
C VAL A 77 1.58 13.21 -6.13
N GLN A 78 1.19 14.44 -6.48
CA GLN A 78 2.10 15.40 -7.13
C GLN A 78 3.12 15.93 -6.12
N ALA A 79 4.36 16.18 -6.57
CA ALA A 79 5.45 16.65 -5.71
C ALA A 79 5.10 17.91 -4.90
N ARG A 80 4.36 18.85 -5.48
CA ARG A 80 3.88 20.08 -4.82
C ARG A 80 3.04 19.82 -3.57
N GLN A 81 2.37 18.67 -3.52
CA GLN A 81 1.57 18.24 -2.38
C GLN A 81 2.41 17.46 -1.33
N LEU A 82 3.64 17.06 -1.67
CA LEU A 82 4.56 16.29 -0.82
C LEU A 82 5.51 17.16 0.02
N ARG A 83 5.06 18.35 0.44
CA ARG A 83 5.89 19.32 1.19
C ARG A 83 7.23 19.63 0.50
N SER A 84 7.24 19.57 -0.84
CA SER A 84 8.41 19.78 -1.69
C SER A 84 7.99 20.56 -2.93
N GLU A 85 8.78 21.53 -3.37
CA GLU A 85 8.41 22.34 -4.54
C GLU A 85 8.73 21.65 -5.86
N ARG A 86 9.81 20.86 -5.89
CA ARG A 86 10.35 20.20 -7.09
C ARG A 86 10.60 18.72 -6.83
N LEU A 87 10.51 17.90 -7.89
CA LEU A 87 10.87 16.47 -7.83
C LEU A 87 12.30 16.23 -7.33
N ARG A 88 13.20 17.18 -7.63
CA ARG A 88 14.60 17.15 -7.19
C ARG A 88 14.73 17.12 -5.68
N ASP A 89 13.80 17.72 -4.96
CA ASP A 89 13.85 17.85 -3.49
C ASP A 89 13.36 16.58 -2.78
N LEU A 90 12.83 15.61 -3.54
CA LEU A 90 12.51 14.28 -3.04
C LEU A 90 13.72 13.34 -3.06
N VAL A 91 14.83 13.71 -3.72
CA VAL A 91 16.06 12.91 -3.74
C VAL A 91 16.92 13.27 -2.54
N TYR A 92 17.48 12.25 -1.88
CA TYR A 92 18.38 12.42 -0.75
C TYR A 92 19.60 13.25 -1.12
N ARG A 93 19.91 14.25 -0.29
CA ARG A 93 21.08 15.11 -0.41
C ARG A 93 21.84 15.10 0.91
N LYS A 94 23.15 14.92 0.85
CA LYS A 94 24.01 15.05 2.01
C LYS A 94 24.20 16.55 2.30
N GLU A 95 24.25 16.91 3.58
CA GLU A 95 24.50 18.30 3.99
C GLU A 95 25.87 18.77 3.47
N GLY A 96 25.92 19.97 2.88
CA GLY A 96 27.13 20.54 2.26
C GLY A 96 27.43 20.06 0.84
N GLU A 97 26.57 19.25 0.23
CA GLU A 97 26.76 18.74 -1.14
C GLU A 97 26.16 19.70 -2.20
N ASP A 98 26.88 19.92 -3.30
CA ASP A 98 26.45 20.85 -4.37
C ASP A 98 25.20 20.30 -5.09
N PRO A 99 24.06 21.02 -5.07
CA PRO A 99 22.83 20.60 -5.73
C PRO A 99 22.96 20.42 -7.25
N LYS A 100 23.99 20.98 -7.89
CA LYS A 100 24.25 20.83 -9.33
C LYS A 100 25.00 19.55 -9.69
N LYS A 101 25.63 18.87 -8.73
CA LYS A 101 26.40 17.62 -8.97
C LYS A 101 25.59 16.34 -8.76
N ASN A 102 24.36 16.43 -8.27
CA ASN A 102 23.56 15.24 -7.92
C ASN A 102 22.72 14.75 -9.10
N GLU A 103 23.33 13.98 -10.01
CA GLU A 103 22.64 13.02 -10.90
C GLU A 103 22.18 11.78 -10.10
N ARG A 104 21.54 11.99 -8.94
CA ARG A 104 21.07 10.89 -8.11
C ARG A 104 19.65 10.52 -8.47
N THR A 105 19.43 9.23 -8.64
CA THR A 105 18.09 8.68 -8.77
C THR A 105 17.53 8.34 -7.40
N ALA A 106 16.22 8.49 -7.24
CA ALA A 106 15.50 8.00 -6.06
C ALA A 106 14.36 7.10 -6.47
N SER A 107 14.03 6.09 -5.67
CA SER A 107 12.88 5.24 -5.94
C SER A 107 12.10 4.91 -4.68
N VAL A 108 10.81 4.67 -4.87
CA VAL A 108 9.93 4.13 -3.83
C VAL A 108 9.13 2.99 -4.44
N GLU A 109 9.09 1.89 -3.72
CA GLU A 109 8.33 0.68 -4.03
C GLU A 109 7.41 0.37 -2.84
N LEU A 110 6.15 0.02 -3.14
CA LEU A 110 5.14 -0.34 -2.14
C LEU A 110 4.50 -1.66 -2.56
N SER A 111 4.54 -2.61 -1.64
CA SER A 111 3.91 -3.93 -1.81
C SER A 111 2.56 -3.90 -1.09
N TYR A 112 1.48 -4.11 -1.83
CA TYR A 112 0.12 -4.20 -1.33
C TYR A 112 -0.40 -5.61 -1.50
N VAL A 113 -0.89 -6.23 -0.42
CA VAL A 113 -1.50 -7.55 -0.46
C VAL A 113 -3.00 -7.38 -0.62
N ASN A 114 -3.58 -7.91 -1.69
CA ASN A 114 -5.01 -7.91 -1.95
C ASN A 114 -5.67 -9.12 -1.25
N GLY A 115 -5.75 -9.06 0.07
CA GLY A 115 -6.29 -10.13 0.91
C GLY A 115 -5.89 -10.00 2.37
N ASP A 116 -6.09 -11.07 3.15
CA ASP A 116 -5.78 -11.10 4.59
C ASP A 116 -4.37 -11.68 4.88
N GLY A 117 -3.55 -11.92 3.83
CA GLY A 117 -2.19 -12.45 3.96
C GLY A 117 -2.13 -13.98 3.84
N GLY A 118 -3.12 -14.58 3.19
CA GLY A 118 -3.12 -16.00 2.84
C GLY A 118 -2.14 -16.31 1.70
N PRO A 119 -1.71 -17.58 1.56
CA PRO A 119 -0.72 -17.98 0.56
C PRO A 119 -1.18 -17.85 -0.91
N GLN A 120 -2.48 -17.63 -1.15
CA GLN A 120 -3.05 -17.40 -2.47
C GLN A 120 -3.39 -15.93 -2.72
N ASP A 121 -3.17 -15.04 -1.76
CA ASP A 121 -3.51 -13.63 -1.92
C ASP A 121 -2.50 -12.95 -2.87
N GLU A 122 -3.01 -12.09 -3.75
CA GLU A 122 -2.22 -11.41 -4.78
C GLU A 122 -1.41 -10.26 -4.17
N VAL A 123 -0.15 -10.11 -4.61
CA VAL A 123 0.72 -8.99 -4.23
C VAL A 123 0.83 -8.02 -5.41
N LEU A 124 0.32 -6.80 -5.21
CA LEU A 124 0.47 -5.68 -6.13
C LEU A 124 1.70 -4.86 -5.73
N VAL A 125 2.61 -4.63 -6.68
CA VAL A 125 3.81 -3.82 -6.46
C VAL A 125 3.69 -2.51 -7.22
N PHE A 126 3.65 -1.40 -6.47
CA PHE A 126 3.67 -0.05 -7.03
C PHE A 126 5.09 0.48 -6.94
N ARG A 127 5.63 1.00 -8.05
CA ARG A 127 6.98 1.59 -8.06
C ARG A 127 6.98 2.93 -8.79
N ARG A 128 7.62 3.92 -8.18
CA ARG A 128 7.96 5.19 -8.84
C ARG A 128 9.45 5.48 -8.73
N LEU A 129 10.01 5.99 -9.82
CA LEU A 129 11.41 6.33 -9.97
C LEU A 129 11.55 7.80 -10.32
N ILE A 130 12.57 8.44 -9.75
CA ILE A 130 13.02 9.78 -10.05
C ILE A 130 14.36 9.64 -10.77
N THR A 131 14.40 9.87 -12.09
CA THR A 131 15.63 9.71 -12.91
C THR A 131 16.20 11.01 -13.45
N ARG A 132 15.43 12.11 -13.44
CA ARG A 132 15.81 13.39 -14.02
C ARG A 132 15.63 14.51 -13.00
N THR A 133 16.69 14.78 -12.24
CA THR A 133 16.76 15.92 -11.32
C THR A 133 17.87 16.88 -11.68
#